data_AF-A0A2G6MQK4-F1
#
_entry.id   AF-A0A2G6MQK4-F1
#
_cell.length_a   1.000
_cell.length_b   1.000
_cell.length_c   1.000
_cell.angle_alpha   90.00
_cell.angle_beta   90.00
_cell.angle_gamma   90.00
#
_symmetry.space_group_name_H-M   'P 1'
#
loop_
_entity.id
_entity.type
_entity.pdbx_description
1 polymer ?
#
loop_
_entity_poly.entity_id
_entity_poly.type
_entity_poly.pdbx_seq_one_letter_code
_entity_poly.pdbx_strand_id
1 'polypeptide(L)'
;MNDADKKKFINPFNRKSWLTYFSSLLLRFKYARFLGLPSLKDIPDVLLERLYVPIYLDKTPSTDPLDETKKTYGIGQALKQSRRHVILGDPGSGKSTLTSHLTTLFASTRKHSLESMLGQMIPLPFILRDYNIKKTITFQGMLDQFQAQPFWPEEKGPSADDLTGVLKAGQALIIMDGLDEIGDIERRRALQEAINEGMENYPACVWISTSRIIGYEEVPFDSAENSDARTQAKSPHLHYIQPFKKRQISKFIENWYTLREADPAVREKNILSLETAIDGSDSIKRLAANPNMLTMIALIHRVHATLPSGRVMLYDKITEAYLESIDTFRGIQETSVDKSRHILWLSELAFKMQKQRETKSDETPEILIPEPRIREIMGRNLDSSCDIDKELSYIARRSGLLLPRKPGYYNFVHLSFQEYFAAIYLYDLGICIQALMPGKKRSPAPLSWISFKKK
;
A
#
# COMPACT_ATOMS: atom_id res chain seq x y z
N MET A 1 -29.56 -10.18 1.53
CA MET A 1 -29.85 -10.62 0.15
C MET A 1 -30.93 -11.69 0.25
N ASN A 2 -32.07 -11.52 -0.43
CA ASN A 2 -33.15 -12.50 -0.36
C ASN A 2 -32.82 -13.70 -1.27
N ASP A 3 -33.41 -14.87 -1.01
CA ASP A 3 -33.13 -16.11 -1.78
C ASP A 3 -33.47 -16.00 -3.28
N ALA A 4 -34.34 -15.06 -3.67
CA ALA A 4 -34.65 -14.76 -5.06
C ALA A 4 -33.45 -14.14 -5.81
N ASP A 5 -32.62 -13.33 -5.14
CA ASP A 5 -31.44 -12.70 -5.75
C ASP A 5 -30.30 -13.71 -5.96
N LYS A 6 -30.15 -14.67 -5.05
CA LYS A 6 -29.16 -15.75 -5.15
C LYS A 6 -29.42 -16.69 -6.34
N LYS A 7 -30.67 -16.86 -6.77
CA LYS A 7 -31.03 -17.71 -7.93
C LYS A 7 -30.59 -17.11 -9.27
N LYS A 8 -30.27 -15.81 -9.34
CA LYS A 8 -29.72 -15.16 -10.55
C LYS A 8 -28.20 -15.23 -10.66
N PHE A 9 -27.50 -15.65 -9.61
CA PHE A 9 -26.05 -15.70 -9.63
C PHE A 9 -25.59 -16.82 -10.55
N ILE A 10 -24.68 -16.52 -11.46
CA ILE A 10 -23.94 -17.55 -12.15
C ILE A 10 -23.04 -18.22 -11.12
N ASN A 11 -22.83 -19.53 -11.21
CA ASN A 11 -21.74 -20.14 -10.46
C ASN A 11 -20.44 -19.93 -11.26
N PRO A 12 -19.56 -18.99 -10.87
CA PRO A 12 -18.37 -18.67 -11.65
C PRO A 12 -17.39 -19.85 -11.67
N PHE A 13 -17.42 -20.72 -10.67
CA PHE A 13 -16.54 -21.88 -10.56
C PHE A 13 -16.92 -23.02 -11.52
N ASN A 14 -18.11 -22.96 -12.14
CA ASN A 14 -18.51 -23.90 -13.20
C ASN A 14 -18.10 -23.42 -14.60
N ARG A 15 -17.51 -22.21 -14.72
CA ARG A 15 -17.11 -21.61 -16.00
C ARG A 15 -15.58 -21.48 -16.07
N LYS A 16 -14.97 -22.15 -17.05
CA LYS A 16 -13.51 -22.15 -17.25
C LYS A 16 -12.92 -20.74 -17.44
N SER A 17 -13.69 -19.84 -18.06
CA SER A 17 -13.29 -18.44 -18.27
C SER A 17 -13.07 -17.69 -16.96
N TRP A 18 -14.03 -17.77 -16.05
CA TRP A 18 -13.94 -17.16 -14.72
C TRP A 18 -12.88 -17.82 -13.83
N LEU A 19 -12.69 -19.15 -13.90
CA LEU A 19 -11.59 -19.83 -13.21
C LEU A 19 -10.21 -19.34 -13.67
N THR A 20 -10.06 -19.07 -14.96
CA THR A 20 -8.81 -18.53 -15.52
C THR A 20 -8.57 -17.12 -14.99
N TYR A 21 -9.60 -16.27 -14.98
CA TYR A 21 -9.54 -14.94 -14.39
C TYR A 21 -9.20 -14.96 -12.88
N PHE A 22 -9.85 -15.80 -12.09
CA PHE A 22 -9.54 -15.95 -10.65
C PHE A 22 -8.11 -16.44 -10.41
N SER A 23 -7.60 -17.33 -11.24
CA SER A 23 -6.21 -17.78 -11.15
C SER A 23 -5.23 -16.62 -11.36
N SER A 24 -5.49 -15.75 -12.34
CA SER A 24 -4.69 -14.54 -12.58
C SER A 24 -4.77 -13.54 -11.41
N LEU A 25 -5.96 -13.33 -10.84
CA LEU A 25 -6.11 -12.51 -9.64
C LEU A 25 -5.32 -13.06 -8.45
N LEU A 26 -5.40 -14.37 -8.20
CA LEU A 26 -4.66 -15.00 -7.12
C LEU A 26 -3.16 -14.85 -7.33
N LEU A 27 -2.64 -15.04 -8.56
CA LEU A 27 -1.21 -14.81 -8.84
C LEU A 27 -0.76 -13.38 -8.51
N ARG A 28 -1.62 -12.38 -8.74
CA ARG A 28 -1.31 -10.97 -8.50
C ARG A 28 -1.45 -10.56 -7.03
N PHE A 29 -2.47 -11.05 -6.32
CA PHE A 29 -2.87 -10.51 -5.01
C PHE A 29 -2.63 -11.46 -3.81
N LYS A 30 -2.30 -12.74 -4.03
CA LYS A 30 -2.20 -13.74 -2.92
C LYS A 30 -0.99 -13.57 -2.00
N TYR A 31 0.02 -12.82 -2.42
CA TYR A 31 1.26 -12.66 -1.67
C TYR A 31 1.35 -11.27 -1.06
N ALA A 32 1.68 -11.24 0.24
CA ALA A 32 2.19 -10.02 0.85
C ALA A 32 3.69 -9.94 0.56
N ARG A 33 4.09 -8.92 -0.20
CA ARG A 33 5.49 -8.66 -0.52
C ARG A 33 6.13 -7.84 0.58
N PHE A 34 7.25 -8.31 1.11
CA PHE A 34 8.01 -7.58 2.13
C PHE A 34 9.26 -6.96 1.53
N LEU A 35 9.66 -5.90 2.19
CA LEU A 35 11.01 -5.37 2.18
C LEU A 35 12.00 -6.48 2.57
N GLY A 36 12.88 -6.86 1.63
CA GLY A 36 13.81 -7.97 1.80
C GLY A 36 15.15 -7.48 2.36
N LEU A 37 15.41 -7.65 3.66
CA LEU A 37 16.73 -7.35 4.24
C LEU A 37 17.73 -8.45 3.86
N PRO A 38 18.86 -8.15 3.20
CA PRO A 38 19.79 -9.20 2.75
C PRO A 38 20.52 -9.93 3.89
N SER A 39 20.57 -9.35 5.10
CA SER A 39 20.98 -10.04 6.34
C SER A 39 19.99 -11.13 6.75
N LEU A 40 18.72 -11.00 6.35
CA LEU A 40 17.69 -12.03 6.47
C LEU A 40 17.61 -12.77 5.13
N LYS A 41 18.49 -13.78 4.97
CA LYS A 41 18.61 -14.58 3.73
C LYS A 41 17.28 -15.09 3.15
N ASP A 42 16.22 -15.17 3.94
CA ASP A 42 14.88 -15.57 3.49
C ASP A 42 13.78 -14.77 4.23
N ILE A 43 13.25 -13.74 3.57
CA ILE A 43 11.88 -13.26 3.81
C ILE A 43 11.06 -13.58 2.56
N PRO A 44 10.71 -14.86 2.34
CA PRO A 44 9.92 -15.22 1.19
C PRO A 44 8.58 -14.48 1.25
N ASP A 45 8.03 -14.17 0.07
CA ASP A 45 6.66 -13.72 -0.08
C ASP A 45 5.74 -14.71 0.66
N VAL A 46 5.01 -14.21 1.66
CA VAL A 46 4.09 -15.06 2.42
C VAL A 46 2.69 -14.94 1.86
N LEU A 47 1.92 -16.02 1.98
CA LEU A 47 0.49 -15.98 1.67
C LEU A 47 -0.17 -14.92 2.54
N LEU A 48 -0.77 -13.91 1.89
CA LEU A 48 -1.44 -12.79 2.55
C LEU A 48 -2.47 -13.30 3.56
N GLU A 49 -3.24 -14.32 3.19
CA GLU A 49 -4.24 -14.97 4.05
C GLU A 49 -3.67 -15.44 5.40
N ARG A 50 -2.43 -15.90 5.45
CA ARG A 50 -1.82 -16.41 6.69
C ARG A 50 -1.27 -15.31 7.59
N LEU A 51 -0.94 -14.16 7.03
CA LEU A 51 -0.45 -13.01 7.80
C LEU A 51 -1.58 -12.04 8.17
N TYR A 52 -2.64 -11.99 7.36
CA TYR A 52 -3.69 -10.99 7.45
C TYR A 52 -4.34 -10.97 8.83
N VAL A 53 -4.38 -9.76 9.41
CA VAL A 53 -5.13 -9.46 10.62
C VAL A 53 -6.30 -8.56 10.22
N PRO A 54 -7.56 -8.97 10.49
CA PRO A 54 -8.71 -8.16 10.14
C PRO A 54 -8.64 -6.75 10.72
N ILE A 55 -8.82 -5.74 9.87
CA ILE A 55 -8.89 -4.34 10.30
C ILE A 55 -10.23 -4.05 11.00
N TYR A 56 -10.21 -3.04 11.86
CA TYR A 56 -11.43 -2.51 12.46
C TYR A 56 -11.77 -1.15 11.87
N LEU A 57 -13.07 -0.86 11.81
CA LEU A 57 -13.66 0.33 11.24
C LEU A 57 -14.48 1.06 12.30
N ASP A 58 -14.61 2.38 12.11
CA ASP A 58 -15.55 3.23 12.83
C ASP A 58 -16.16 4.28 11.88
N LYS A 59 -17.17 5.02 12.33
CA LYS A 59 -17.75 6.15 11.59
C LYS A 59 -16.95 7.45 11.74
N THR A 60 -16.01 7.49 12.68
CA THR A 60 -15.16 8.63 12.97
C THR A 60 -13.68 8.23 12.95
N PRO A 61 -12.77 9.13 12.55
CA PRO A 61 -11.34 8.86 12.67
C PRO A 61 -10.94 8.64 14.14
N SER A 62 -9.86 7.91 14.36
CA SER A 62 -9.27 7.80 15.70
C SER A 62 -8.52 9.09 16.04
N THR A 63 -8.69 9.57 17.27
CA THR A 63 -7.93 10.70 17.82
C THR A 63 -6.73 10.24 18.65
N ASP A 64 -6.80 9.03 19.21
CA ASP A 64 -5.69 8.39 19.92
C ASP A 64 -5.54 6.92 19.48
N PRO A 65 -4.40 6.52 18.88
CA PRO A 65 -4.15 5.13 18.52
C PRO A 65 -4.06 4.16 19.70
N LEU A 66 -3.95 4.64 20.94
CA LEU A 66 -3.96 3.81 22.14
C LEU A 66 -5.34 3.69 22.80
N ASP A 67 -6.38 4.31 22.24
CA ASP A 67 -7.74 4.17 22.76
C ASP A 67 -8.33 2.79 22.46
N GLU A 68 -8.20 1.88 23.42
CA GLU A 68 -8.76 0.54 23.39
C GLU A 68 -10.29 0.51 23.63
N THR A 69 -10.85 1.55 24.22
CA THR A 69 -12.26 1.61 24.66
C THR A 69 -13.22 1.92 23.53
N LYS A 70 -12.74 2.56 22.46
CA LYS A 70 -13.55 2.89 21.29
C LYS A 70 -14.21 1.65 20.72
N LYS A 71 -15.53 1.68 20.57
CA LYS A 71 -16.29 0.62 19.92
C LYS A 71 -15.96 0.64 18.43
N THR A 72 -15.63 -0.52 17.88
CA THR A 72 -15.26 -0.67 16.47
C THR A 72 -15.92 -1.90 15.89
N TYR A 73 -16.01 -1.96 14.56
CA TYR A 73 -16.64 -3.07 13.85
C TYR A 73 -15.77 -3.59 12.71
N GLY A 74 -15.97 -4.85 12.31
CA GLY A 74 -15.25 -5.44 11.18
C GLY A 74 -15.90 -5.11 9.82
N ILE A 75 -15.14 -5.32 8.75
CA ILE A 75 -15.63 -5.11 7.36
C ILE A 75 -16.93 -5.88 7.07
N GLY A 76 -17.09 -7.10 7.59
CA GLY A 76 -18.31 -7.88 7.39
C GLY A 76 -19.56 -7.24 7.99
N GLN A 77 -19.44 -6.46 9.08
CA GLN A 77 -20.57 -5.72 9.63
C GLN A 77 -20.90 -4.49 8.78
N ALA A 78 -19.89 -3.79 8.25
CA ALA A 78 -20.10 -2.69 7.31
C ALA A 78 -20.84 -3.16 6.05
N LEU A 79 -20.40 -4.26 5.44
CA LEU A 79 -20.98 -4.85 4.23
C LEU A 79 -22.41 -5.41 4.41
N LYS A 80 -22.89 -5.54 5.65
CA LYS A 80 -24.30 -5.88 5.93
C LYS A 80 -25.23 -4.67 5.88
N GLN A 81 -24.69 -3.47 6.11
CA GLN A 81 -25.49 -2.25 6.26
C GLN A 81 -25.80 -1.59 4.91
N SER A 82 -24.89 -1.71 3.95
CA SER A 82 -25.02 -1.09 2.64
C SER A 82 -24.29 -1.91 1.57
N ARG A 83 -24.45 -1.50 0.32
CA ARG A 83 -23.69 -2.02 -0.83
C ARG A 83 -22.57 -1.06 -1.25
N ARG A 84 -22.56 0.18 -0.78
CA ARG A 84 -21.66 1.24 -1.24
C ARG A 84 -20.87 1.78 -0.06
N HIS A 85 -19.54 1.69 -0.14
CA HIS A 85 -18.65 2.03 0.96
C HIS A 85 -17.43 2.83 0.50
N VAL A 86 -17.09 3.85 1.27
CA VAL A 86 -15.79 4.52 1.20
C VAL A 86 -15.04 4.24 2.49
N ILE A 87 -13.82 3.72 2.36
CA ILE A 87 -12.94 3.36 3.46
C ILE A 87 -11.74 4.30 3.48
N LEU A 88 -11.72 5.20 4.45
CA LEU A 88 -10.63 6.13 4.68
C LEU A 88 -9.64 5.58 5.70
N GLY A 89 -8.37 5.92 5.55
CA GLY A 89 -7.38 5.64 6.58
C GLY A 89 -6.04 6.26 6.28
N ASP A 90 -5.20 6.36 7.30
CA ASP A 90 -3.86 6.91 7.18
C ASP A 90 -2.96 6.12 6.23
N PRO A 91 -1.86 6.72 5.75
CA PRO A 91 -0.80 5.97 5.07
C PRO A 91 -0.34 4.77 5.90
N GLY A 92 -0.26 3.59 5.28
CA GLY A 92 0.14 2.35 5.97
C GLY A 92 -0.94 1.70 6.85
N SER A 93 -2.17 2.22 6.89
CA SER A 93 -3.28 1.64 7.66
C SER A 93 -3.78 0.28 7.16
N GLY A 94 -3.31 -0.17 5.99
CA GLY A 94 -3.69 -1.46 5.41
C GLY A 94 -4.84 -1.43 4.40
N LYS A 95 -5.19 -0.26 3.81
CA LYS A 95 -6.21 -0.13 2.75
C LYS A 95 -5.98 -1.11 1.59
N SER A 96 -4.82 -1.05 0.93
CA SER A 96 -4.49 -1.96 -0.17
C SER A 96 -4.35 -3.42 0.26
N THR A 97 -4.03 -3.65 1.54
CA THR A 97 -4.01 -5.01 2.12
C THR A 97 -5.43 -5.55 2.27
N LEU A 98 -6.40 -4.73 2.68
CA LEU A 98 -7.81 -5.09 2.71
C LEU A 98 -8.34 -5.40 1.30
N THR A 99 -8.05 -4.55 0.31
CA THR A 99 -8.51 -4.75 -1.08
C THR A 99 -7.96 -6.05 -1.65
N SER A 100 -6.67 -6.31 -1.44
CA SER A 100 -6.01 -7.57 -1.84
C SER A 100 -6.60 -8.79 -1.11
N HIS A 101 -6.88 -8.66 0.20
CA HIS A 101 -7.49 -9.72 0.98
C HIS A 101 -8.91 -10.04 0.48
N LEU A 102 -9.76 -9.04 0.28
CA LEU A 102 -11.11 -9.26 -0.27
C LEU A 102 -11.07 -9.88 -1.67
N THR A 103 -10.17 -9.39 -2.53
CA THR A 103 -9.98 -9.94 -3.87
C THR A 103 -9.61 -11.43 -3.82
N THR A 104 -8.63 -11.79 -3.00
CA THR A 104 -8.18 -13.19 -2.87
C THR A 104 -9.22 -14.08 -2.19
N LEU A 105 -9.96 -13.53 -1.24
CA LEU A 105 -11.03 -14.24 -0.54
C LEU A 105 -12.15 -14.67 -1.52
N PHE A 106 -12.63 -13.74 -2.35
CA PHE A 106 -13.70 -14.01 -3.33
C PHE A 106 -13.23 -14.69 -4.62
N ALA A 107 -11.94 -14.61 -4.97
CA ALA A 107 -11.36 -15.37 -6.08
C ALA A 107 -11.03 -16.83 -5.69
N SER A 108 -11.07 -17.16 -4.40
CA SER A 108 -10.77 -18.51 -3.89
C SER A 108 -12.01 -19.39 -3.86
N THR A 109 -11.83 -20.70 -4.02
CA THR A 109 -12.90 -21.71 -3.87
C THR A 109 -13.18 -22.07 -2.41
N ARG A 110 -12.43 -21.51 -1.45
CA ARG A 110 -12.60 -21.79 -0.03
C ARG A 110 -13.82 -21.06 0.51
N LYS A 111 -14.65 -21.78 1.26
CA LYS A 111 -15.77 -21.18 1.98
C LYS A 111 -15.28 -20.14 2.97
N HIS A 112 -15.96 -19.00 3.01
CA HIS A 112 -15.65 -17.93 3.95
C HIS A 112 -16.90 -17.27 4.52
N SER A 113 -16.76 -16.59 5.66
CA SER A 113 -17.90 -16.02 6.38
C SER A 113 -18.67 -14.99 5.54
N LEU A 114 -17.99 -14.19 4.71
CA LEU A 114 -18.61 -13.20 3.84
C LEU A 114 -19.49 -13.80 2.72
N GLU A 115 -19.24 -15.04 2.31
CA GLU A 115 -19.99 -15.72 1.24
C GLU A 115 -21.44 -15.95 1.68
N SER A 116 -21.67 -16.27 2.96
CA SER A 116 -23.02 -16.40 3.52
C SER A 116 -23.84 -15.10 3.43
N MET A 117 -23.15 -13.95 3.48
CA MET A 117 -23.77 -12.62 3.53
C MET A 117 -23.96 -12.03 2.14
N LEU A 118 -22.92 -12.11 1.31
CA LEU A 118 -22.85 -11.46 0.00
C LEU A 118 -23.13 -12.43 -1.15
N GLY A 119 -23.13 -13.74 -0.92
CA GLY A 119 -23.11 -14.74 -1.98
C GLY A 119 -21.73 -14.88 -2.62
N GLN A 120 -21.66 -15.64 -3.72
CA GLN A 120 -20.44 -15.83 -4.50
C GLN A 120 -20.20 -14.64 -5.43
N MET A 121 -19.68 -13.54 -4.87
CA MET A 121 -19.35 -12.35 -5.65
C MET A 121 -18.11 -12.56 -6.51
N ILE A 122 -18.04 -11.85 -7.63
CA ILE A 122 -16.90 -11.81 -8.54
C ILE A 122 -16.13 -10.51 -8.27
N PRO A 123 -14.89 -10.58 -7.76
CA PRO A 123 -14.11 -9.38 -7.44
C PRO A 123 -13.58 -8.72 -8.70
N LEU A 124 -13.73 -7.40 -8.80
CA LEU A 124 -13.19 -6.52 -9.85
C LEU A 124 -12.31 -5.45 -9.18
N PRO A 125 -11.01 -5.72 -8.94
CA PRO A 125 -10.10 -4.80 -8.26
C PRO A 125 -9.46 -3.78 -9.21
N PHE A 126 -9.94 -2.54 -9.17
CA PHE A 126 -9.36 -1.38 -9.83
C PHE A 126 -8.30 -0.74 -8.93
N ILE A 127 -7.02 -1.04 -9.21
CA ILE A 127 -5.89 -0.39 -8.53
C ILE A 127 -5.58 0.91 -9.28
N LEU A 128 -6.12 2.04 -8.83
CA LEU A 128 -6.30 3.23 -9.67
C LEU A 128 -4.99 3.86 -10.20
N ARG A 129 -3.87 3.73 -9.49
CA ARG A 129 -2.54 4.11 -10.02
C ARG A 129 -2.12 3.35 -11.29
N ASP A 130 -2.76 2.23 -11.62
CA ASP A 130 -2.45 1.45 -12.81
C ASP A 130 -3.33 1.84 -14.02
N TYR A 131 -4.26 2.81 -13.85
CA TYR A 131 -5.26 3.20 -14.86
C TYR A 131 -5.06 4.63 -15.34
N ASN A 132 -5.06 4.84 -16.65
CA ASN A 132 -4.97 6.18 -17.21
C ASN A 132 -6.33 6.91 -17.10
N ILE A 133 -6.54 7.57 -15.97
CA ILE A 133 -7.75 8.34 -15.69
C ILE A 133 -7.69 9.67 -16.46
N LYS A 134 -8.47 9.74 -17.55
CA LYS A 134 -8.64 10.96 -18.34
C LYS A 134 -9.72 11.86 -17.72
N LYS A 135 -9.72 13.14 -18.08
CA LYS A 135 -10.74 14.13 -17.64
C LYS A 135 -12.16 13.83 -18.17
N THR A 136 -12.30 12.89 -19.10
CA THR A 136 -13.57 12.47 -19.71
C THR A 136 -13.83 10.99 -19.52
N ILE A 137 -13.27 10.38 -18.47
CA ILE A 137 -13.45 8.95 -18.21
C ILE A 137 -14.92 8.66 -17.88
N THR A 138 -15.46 7.56 -18.40
CA THR A 138 -16.79 7.03 -18.04
C THR A 138 -16.63 5.70 -17.33
N PHE A 139 -17.70 5.19 -16.69
CA PHE A 139 -17.60 3.86 -16.06
C PHE A 139 -17.29 2.76 -17.09
N GLN A 140 -17.89 2.84 -18.28
CA GLN A 140 -17.59 1.90 -19.36
C GLN A 140 -16.12 1.98 -19.78
N GLY A 141 -15.58 3.19 -19.92
CA GLY A 141 -14.16 3.38 -20.22
C GLY A 141 -13.24 2.80 -19.13
N MET A 142 -13.66 2.81 -17.87
CA MET A 142 -12.94 2.12 -16.79
C MET A 142 -12.98 0.60 -16.97
N LEU A 143 -14.14 0.02 -17.32
CA LEU A 143 -14.28 -1.42 -17.60
C LEU A 143 -13.39 -1.83 -18.78
N ASP A 144 -13.35 -1.04 -19.85
CA ASP A 144 -12.50 -1.31 -21.01
C ASP A 144 -11.01 -1.32 -20.61
N GLN A 145 -10.57 -0.34 -19.82
CA GLN A 145 -9.20 -0.32 -19.28
C GLN A 145 -8.93 -1.48 -18.31
N PHE A 146 -9.94 -1.93 -17.58
CA PHE A 146 -9.84 -3.07 -16.66
C PHE A 146 -9.61 -4.37 -17.41
N GLN A 147 -10.33 -4.58 -18.51
CA GLN A 147 -10.16 -5.74 -19.39
C GLN A 147 -8.83 -5.72 -20.15
N ALA A 148 -8.21 -4.55 -20.32
CA ALA A 148 -6.87 -4.40 -20.90
C ALA A 148 -5.72 -4.64 -19.89
N GLN A 149 -6.01 -4.88 -18.61
CA GLN A 149 -4.96 -5.10 -17.62
C GLN A 149 -4.30 -6.48 -17.78
N PRO A 150 -3.00 -6.64 -17.45
CA PRO A 150 -2.28 -7.92 -17.62
C PRO A 150 -2.87 -9.11 -16.84
N PHE A 151 -3.68 -8.88 -15.82
CA PHE A 151 -4.35 -9.96 -15.08
C PHE A 151 -5.67 -10.41 -15.71
N TRP A 152 -6.21 -9.65 -16.68
CA TRP A 152 -7.37 -10.06 -17.45
C TRP A 152 -6.92 -11.03 -18.56
N PRO A 153 -7.40 -12.28 -18.60
CA PRO A 153 -6.95 -13.24 -19.61
C PRO A 153 -7.70 -13.02 -20.93
N GLU A 154 -7.13 -12.28 -21.88
CA GLU A 154 -7.83 -11.90 -23.13
C GLU A 154 -8.42 -13.10 -23.91
N GLU A 155 -7.65 -14.16 -24.16
CA GLU A 155 -8.11 -15.29 -25.00
C GLU A 155 -8.92 -16.36 -24.24
N LYS A 156 -8.68 -16.48 -22.92
CA LYS A 156 -9.22 -17.58 -22.09
C LYS A 156 -10.10 -17.10 -20.94
N GLY A 157 -10.30 -15.80 -20.84
CA GLY A 157 -11.06 -15.14 -19.81
C GLY A 157 -12.53 -14.93 -20.18
N PRO A 158 -13.28 -14.30 -19.27
CA PRO A 158 -14.68 -13.96 -19.54
C PRO A 158 -14.77 -12.90 -20.64
N SER A 159 -15.83 -13.00 -21.45
CA SER A 159 -16.14 -12.00 -22.49
C SER A 159 -16.64 -10.69 -21.88
N ALA A 160 -16.71 -9.62 -22.69
CA ALA A 160 -17.36 -8.37 -22.28
C ALA A 160 -18.83 -8.62 -21.88
N ASP A 161 -19.54 -9.47 -22.61
CA ASP A 161 -20.94 -9.84 -22.30
C ASP A 161 -21.05 -10.61 -20.98
N ASP A 162 -20.11 -11.52 -20.68
CA ASP A 162 -20.06 -12.20 -19.38
C ASP A 162 -19.90 -11.18 -18.24
N LEU A 163 -19.00 -10.19 -18.40
CA LEU A 163 -18.78 -9.13 -17.41
C LEU A 163 -20.03 -8.27 -17.23
N THR A 164 -20.66 -7.83 -18.32
CA THR A 164 -21.93 -7.10 -18.28
C THR A 164 -23.03 -7.91 -17.60
N GLY A 165 -23.11 -9.22 -17.86
CA GLY A 165 -24.04 -10.14 -17.21
C GLY A 165 -23.88 -10.18 -15.69
N VAL A 166 -22.63 -10.24 -15.21
CA VAL A 166 -22.28 -10.23 -13.79
C VAL A 166 -22.65 -8.90 -13.12
N LEU A 167 -22.36 -7.78 -13.78
CA LEU A 167 -22.73 -6.45 -13.31
C LEU A 167 -24.25 -6.28 -13.19
N LYS A 168 -25.01 -6.67 -14.23
CA LYS A 168 -26.48 -6.62 -14.23
C LYS A 168 -27.11 -7.58 -13.22
N ALA A 169 -26.47 -8.72 -12.94
CA ALA A 169 -26.92 -9.67 -11.93
C ALA A 169 -26.66 -9.19 -10.49
N GLY A 170 -25.89 -8.11 -10.28
CA GLY A 170 -25.51 -7.66 -8.95
C GLY A 170 -24.45 -8.55 -8.28
N GLN A 171 -23.74 -9.35 -9.07
CA GLN A 171 -22.77 -10.33 -8.58
C GLN A 171 -21.34 -9.77 -8.53
N ALA A 172 -21.12 -8.51 -8.94
CA ALA A 172 -19.79 -7.90 -8.88
C ALA A 172 -19.49 -7.32 -7.48
N LEU A 173 -18.26 -7.56 -7.02
CA LEU A 173 -17.60 -6.84 -5.94
C LEU A 173 -16.57 -5.90 -6.57
N ILE A 174 -16.95 -4.65 -6.76
CA ILE A 174 -16.14 -3.61 -7.40
C ILE A 174 -15.31 -2.92 -6.32
N ILE A 175 -13.99 -3.02 -6.44
CA ILE A 175 -13.04 -2.51 -5.44
C ILE A 175 -12.18 -1.43 -6.11
N MET A 176 -12.32 -0.18 -5.69
CA MET A 176 -11.53 0.96 -6.15
C MET A 176 -10.45 1.27 -5.10
N ASP A 177 -9.19 0.93 -5.38
CA ASP A 177 -8.07 1.15 -4.46
C ASP A 177 -7.28 2.40 -4.85
N GLY A 178 -7.10 3.33 -3.90
CA GLY A 178 -6.24 4.50 -4.07
C GLY A 178 -6.88 5.69 -4.78
N LEU A 179 -8.06 6.16 -4.36
CA LEU A 179 -8.67 7.39 -4.91
C LEU A 179 -7.74 8.62 -4.76
N ASP A 180 -6.93 8.67 -3.71
CA ASP A 180 -5.95 9.72 -3.45
C ASP A 180 -4.72 9.68 -4.38
N GLU A 181 -4.56 8.63 -5.19
CA GLU A 181 -3.42 8.51 -6.10
C GLU A 181 -3.57 9.37 -7.37
N ILE A 182 -4.76 9.90 -7.63
CA ILE A 182 -5.05 10.79 -8.76
C ILE A 182 -4.73 12.24 -8.35
N GLY A 183 -3.61 12.78 -8.82
CA GLY A 183 -3.14 14.11 -8.38
C GLY A 183 -4.03 15.29 -8.81
N ASP A 184 -4.62 15.23 -10.01
CA ASP A 184 -5.40 16.32 -10.61
C ASP A 184 -6.87 16.34 -10.15
N ILE A 185 -7.35 17.52 -9.74
CA ILE A 185 -8.73 17.71 -9.23
C ILE A 185 -9.76 17.43 -10.34
N GLU A 186 -9.52 17.86 -11.57
CA GLU A 186 -10.47 17.64 -12.68
C GLU A 186 -10.61 16.15 -13.00
N ARG A 187 -9.49 15.41 -13.04
CA ARG A 187 -9.52 13.94 -13.16
C ARG A 187 -10.19 13.25 -11.98
N ARG A 188 -9.99 13.74 -10.75
CA ARG A 188 -10.69 13.21 -9.57
C ARG A 188 -12.20 13.39 -9.70
N ARG A 189 -12.67 14.56 -10.17
CA ARG A 189 -14.09 14.80 -10.46
C ARG A 189 -14.63 13.89 -11.57
N ALA A 190 -13.91 13.77 -12.68
CA ALA A 190 -14.31 12.86 -13.76
C ALA A 190 -14.39 11.40 -13.28
N LEU A 191 -13.45 10.96 -12.43
CA LEU A 191 -13.49 9.64 -11.81
C LEU A 191 -14.68 9.49 -10.86
N GLN A 192 -14.99 10.51 -10.06
CA GLN A 192 -16.15 10.52 -9.16
C GLN A 192 -17.45 10.42 -9.96
N GLU A 193 -17.59 11.17 -11.03
CA GLU A 193 -18.73 11.11 -11.95
C GLU A 193 -18.88 9.72 -12.58
N ALA A 194 -17.80 9.14 -13.10
CA ALA A 194 -17.78 7.78 -13.65
C ALA A 194 -18.16 6.73 -12.60
N ILE A 195 -17.65 6.85 -11.38
CA ILE A 195 -17.99 5.91 -10.29
C ILE A 195 -19.47 6.05 -9.91
N ASN A 196 -20.00 7.28 -9.82
CA ASN A 196 -21.41 7.53 -9.52
C ASN A 196 -22.32 6.98 -10.62
N GLU A 197 -21.98 7.22 -11.90
CA GLU A 197 -22.65 6.62 -13.06
C GLU A 197 -22.69 5.09 -12.94
N GLY A 198 -21.56 4.47 -12.62
CA GLY A 198 -21.47 3.02 -12.41
C GLY A 198 -22.36 2.53 -11.26
N MET A 199 -22.36 3.24 -10.12
CA MET A 199 -23.20 2.90 -8.98
C MET A 199 -24.69 3.01 -9.29
N GLU A 200 -25.10 3.98 -10.11
CA GLU A 200 -26.47 4.17 -10.58
C GLU A 200 -26.90 3.09 -11.57
N ASN A 201 -26.02 2.71 -12.50
CA ASN A 201 -26.27 1.65 -13.48
C ASN A 201 -26.29 0.26 -12.85
N TYR A 202 -25.48 0.02 -11.81
CA TYR A 202 -25.32 -1.27 -11.16
C TYR A 202 -25.52 -1.20 -9.63
N PRO A 203 -26.73 -0.84 -9.15
CA PRO A 203 -26.99 -0.60 -7.72
C PRO A 203 -26.98 -1.86 -6.86
N ALA A 204 -27.14 -3.04 -7.47
CA ALA A 204 -27.11 -4.33 -6.78
C ALA A 204 -25.69 -4.84 -6.51
N CYS A 205 -24.67 -4.33 -7.23
CA CYS A 205 -23.27 -4.67 -7.00
C CYS A 205 -22.76 -4.08 -5.69
N VAL A 206 -21.69 -4.67 -5.14
CA VAL A 206 -21.01 -4.15 -3.95
C VAL A 206 -19.85 -3.27 -4.40
N TRP A 207 -19.79 -2.04 -3.89
CA TRP A 207 -18.81 -1.03 -4.21
C TRP A 207 -17.99 -0.70 -2.96
N ILE A 208 -16.67 -0.84 -3.05
CA ILE A 208 -15.74 -0.49 -1.98
C ILE A 208 -14.66 0.40 -2.58
N SER A 209 -14.63 1.66 -2.17
CA SER A 209 -13.57 2.59 -2.55
C SER A 209 -12.66 2.88 -1.36
N THR A 210 -11.36 3.08 -1.59
CA THR A 210 -10.42 3.43 -0.52
C THR A 210 -9.64 4.70 -0.83
N SER A 211 -9.35 5.50 0.19
CA SER A 211 -8.60 6.76 0.07
C SER A 211 -7.84 7.10 1.36
N ARG A 212 -6.86 7.99 1.27
CA ARG A 212 -6.34 8.71 2.45
C ARG A 212 -7.41 9.62 3.05
N ILE A 213 -7.30 9.90 4.36
CA ILE A 213 -8.16 10.87 5.05
C ILE A 213 -7.86 12.29 4.52
N ILE A 214 -6.58 12.66 4.48
CA ILE A 214 -6.12 13.96 4.00
C ILE A 214 -6.28 14.03 2.47
N GLY A 215 -6.87 15.11 1.98
CA GLY A 215 -7.09 15.36 0.54
C GLY A 215 -8.38 14.76 -0.01
N TYR A 216 -9.10 13.94 0.77
CA TYR A 216 -10.38 13.38 0.36
C TYR A 216 -11.49 14.45 0.27
N GLU A 217 -11.48 15.43 1.17
CA GLU A 217 -12.47 16.51 1.21
C GLU A 217 -12.44 17.42 -0.03
N GLU A 218 -11.37 17.38 -0.83
CA GLU A 218 -11.27 18.17 -2.08
C GLU A 218 -12.24 17.67 -3.16
N VAL A 219 -12.51 16.36 -3.20
CA VAL A 219 -13.48 15.70 -4.08
C VAL A 219 -14.07 14.50 -3.33
N PRO A 220 -15.12 14.70 -2.52
CA PRO A 220 -15.66 13.63 -1.67
C PRO A 220 -16.46 12.63 -2.50
N PHE A 221 -16.14 11.35 -2.43
CA PHE A 221 -16.86 10.28 -3.13
C PHE A 221 -18.12 9.81 -2.38
N ASP A 222 -18.43 10.43 -1.25
CA ASP A 222 -19.60 10.17 -0.40
C ASP A 222 -20.58 11.36 -0.34
N SER A 223 -20.18 12.53 -0.88
CA SER A 223 -21.06 13.70 -0.98
C SER A 223 -21.97 13.57 -2.21
N ALA A 224 -23.25 13.85 -2.01
CA ALA A 224 -24.21 13.99 -3.08
C ALA A 224 -24.43 15.49 -3.32
N GLU A 225 -23.41 16.17 -3.86
CA GLU A 225 -23.37 17.65 -3.99
C GLU A 225 -24.53 18.25 -4.78
N ASN A 226 -25.36 17.45 -5.46
CA ASN A 226 -26.48 17.94 -6.28
C ASN A 226 -27.80 17.20 -6.05
N SER A 227 -28.22 16.93 -4.79
CA SER A 227 -29.43 16.12 -4.65
C SER A 227 -30.25 16.26 -3.37
N ASP A 228 -31.57 16.29 -3.58
CA ASP A 228 -32.63 16.33 -2.57
C ASP A 228 -32.48 15.23 -1.50
N ALA A 229 -33.17 15.39 -0.37
CA ALA A 229 -33.19 14.48 0.78
C ALA A 229 -33.44 12.98 0.45
N ARG A 230 -33.99 12.65 -0.73
CA ARG A 230 -34.17 11.26 -1.21
C ARG A 230 -32.86 10.57 -1.65
N THR A 231 -31.79 11.34 -1.85
CA THR A 231 -30.55 10.87 -2.51
C THR A 231 -29.43 10.61 -1.51
N GLN A 232 -29.55 11.12 -0.28
CA GLN A 232 -28.70 10.73 0.85
C GLN A 232 -28.75 9.21 1.13
N ALA A 233 -29.88 8.56 0.84
CA ALA A 233 -30.02 7.10 0.93
C ALA A 233 -29.21 6.32 -0.12
N LYS A 234 -28.66 7.01 -1.14
CA LYS A 234 -27.85 6.44 -2.23
C LYS A 234 -26.35 6.72 -2.07
N SER A 235 -25.95 7.62 -1.17
CA SER A 235 -24.54 7.94 -0.93
C SER A 235 -23.78 6.74 -0.34
N PRO A 236 -22.52 6.53 -0.73
CA PRO A 236 -21.64 5.58 -0.07
C PRO A 236 -21.52 5.85 1.43
N HIS A 237 -21.48 4.78 2.23
CA HIS A 237 -21.24 4.91 3.65
C HIS A 237 -19.75 5.11 3.91
N LEU A 238 -19.42 6.20 4.61
CA LEU A 238 -18.06 6.46 5.04
C LEU A 238 -17.67 5.59 6.24
N HIS A 239 -16.43 5.10 6.21
CA HIS A 239 -15.81 4.29 7.26
C HIS A 239 -14.34 4.68 7.42
N TYR A 240 -13.87 4.76 8.66
CA TYR A 240 -12.49 5.06 8.98
C TYR A 240 -11.81 3.82 9.55
N ILE A 241 -10.70 3.40 8.94
CA ILE A 241 -9.83 2.36 9.49
C ILE A 241 -9.27 2.87 10.82
N GLN A 242 -9.51 2.10 11.88
CA GLN A 242 -8.99 2.39 13.19
C GLN A 242 -7.58 1.78 13.35
N PRO A 243 -6.72 2.40 14.18
CA PRO A 243 -5.43 1.83 14.54
C PRO A 243 -5.57 0.42 15.13
N PHE A 244 -4.55 -0.42 14.94
CA PHE A 244 -4.51 -1.76 15.51
C PHE A 244 -4.52 -1.70 17.03
N LYS A 245 -5.47 -2.43 17.60
CA LYS A 245 -5.56 -2.71 19.03
C LYS A 245 -4.51 -3.72 19.45
N LYS A 246 -4.20 -3.79 20.75
CA LYS A 246 -3.23 -4.75 21.33
C LYS A 246 -3.43 -6.18 20.82
N ARG A 247 -4.68 -6.66 20.78
CA ARG A 247 -5.01 -7.99 20.27
C ARG A 247 -4.64 -8.19 18.80
N GLN A 248 -4.82 -7.17 17.96
CA GLN A 248 -4.44 -7.23 16.54
C GLN A 248 -2.92 -7.20 16.37
N ILE A 249 -2.22 -6.40 17.19
CA ILE A 249 -0.76 -6.36 17.23
C ILE A 249 -0.19 -7.74 17.61
N SER A 250 -0.63 -8.31 18.74
CA SER A 250 -0.22 -9.66 19.17
C SER A 250 -0.52 -10.71 18.09
N LYS A 251 -1.71 -10.65 17.46
CA LYS A 251 -2.05 -11.62 16.41
C LYS A 251 -1.15 -11.50 15.19
N PHE A 252 -0.79 -10.28 14.81
CA PHE A 252 0.17 -10.06 13.73
C PHE A 252 1.54 -10.63 14.08
N ILE A 253 2.04 -10.40 15.30
CA ILE A 253 3.35 -10.91 15.76
C ILE A 253 3.37 -12.44 15.76
N GLU A 254 2.30 -13.07 16.27
CA GLU A 254 2.12 -14.52 16.23
C GLU A 254 2.16 -15.07 14.80
N ASN A 255 1.37 -14.48 13.89
CA ASN A 255 1.35 -14.89 12.49
C ASN A 255 2.72 -14.67 11.82
N TRP A 256 3.39 -13.55 12.12
CA TRP A 256 4.68 -13.16 11.55
C TRP A 256 5.75 -14.21 11.83
N TYR A 257 5.89 -14.62 13.09
CA TYR A 257 6.88 -15.61 13.50
C TYR A 257 6.47 -17.04 13.19
N THR A 258 5.17 -17.36 13.20
CA THR A 258 4.69 -18.69 12.76
C THR A 258 5.07 -18.98 11.31
N LEU A 259 5.08 -17.96 10.46
CA LEU A 259 5.45 -18.08 9.06
C LEU A 259 6.95 -18.17 8.80
N ARG A 260 7.80 -17.88 9.80
CA ARG A 260 9.24 -17.67 9.61
C ARG A 260 10.10 -18.56 10.47
N GLU A 261 9.65 -18.90 11.68
CA GLU A 261 10.39 -19.73 12.63
C GLU A 261 9.67 -21.07 12.84
N ALA A 262 10.29 -22.12 12.31
CA ALA A 262 9.78 -23.49 12.45
C ALA A 262 9.89 -23.99 13.89
N ASP A 263 11.01 -23.68 14.57
CA ASP A 263 11.26 -24.08 15.96
C ASP A 263 10.28 -23.37 16.92
N PRO A 264 9.41 -24.12 17.64
CA PRO A 264 8.47 -23.54 18.58
C PRO A 264 9.09 -22.73 19.72
N ALA A 265 10.23 -23.17 20.27
CA ALA A 265 10.86 -22.51 21.41
C ALA A 265 11.49 -21.18 20.99
N VAL A 266 12.15 -21.14 19.83
CA VAL A 266 12.69 -19.90 19.24
C VAL A 266 11.55 -18.94 18.87
N ARG A 267 10.47 -19.47 18.28
CA ARG A 267 9.28 -18.70 17.92
C ARG A 267 8.64 -18.04 19.14
N GLU A 268 8.36 -18.80 20.20
CA GLU A 268 7.75 -18.28 21.43
C GLU A 268 8.63 -17.22 22.10
N LYS A 269 9.94 -17.48 22.19
CA LYS A 269 10.91 -16.51 22.70
C LYS A 269 10.87 -15.20 21.91
N ASN A 270 10.84 -15.27 20.57
CA ASN A 270 10.84 -14.08 19.71
C ASN A 270 9.51 -13.31 19.75
N ILE A 271 8.38 -14.02 19.87
CA ILE A 271 7.07 -13.40 20.09
C ILE A 271 7.09 -12.61 21.40
N LEU A 272 7.44 -13.26 22.52
CA LEU A 272 7.48 -12.63 23.84
C LEU A 272 8.46 -11.45 23.89
N SER A 273 9.63 -11.59 23.26
CA SER A 273 10.63 -10.53 23.15
C SER A 273 10.06 -9.30 22.43
N LEU A 274 9.41 -9.49 21.28
CA LEU A 274 8.85 -8.38 20.51
C LEU A 274 7.66 -7.73 21.21
N GLU A 275 6.76 -8.53 21.79
CA GLU A 275 5.64 -8.01 22.57
C GLU A 275 6.11 -7.19 23.76
N THR A 276 7.11 -7.68 24.50
CA THR A 276 7.71 -6.95 25.64
C THR A 276 8.36 -5.64 25.19
N ALA A 277 9.07 -5.65 24.07
CA ALA A 277 9.71 -4.45 23.55
C ALA A 277 8.71 -3.38 23.08
N ILE A 278 7.58 -3.80 22.49
CA ILE A 278 6.47 -2.90 22.16
C ILE A 278 5.79 -2.41 23.44
N ASP A 279 5.48 -3.30 24.38
CA ASP A 279 4.79 -2.96 25.62
C ASP A 279 5.61 -2.03 26.55
N GLY A 280 6.94 -2.12 26.47
CA GLY A 280 7.87 -1.31 27.24
C GLY A 280 8.01 0.15 26.78
N SER A 281 7.40 0.56 25.67
CA SER A 281 7.50 1.93 25.16
C SER A 281 6.22 2.41 24.49
N ASP A 282 5.56 3.41 25.06
CA ASP A 282 4.35 4.00 24.47
C ASP A 282 4.60 4.61 23.09
N SER A 283 5.81 5.11 22.84
CA SER A 283 6.22 5.56 21.50
C SER A 283 6.15 4.40 20.50
N ILE A 284 6.72 3.23 20.85
CA ILE A 284 6.69 2.04 19.99
C ILE A 284 5.27 1.49 19.87
N LYS A 285 4.46 1.47 20.94
CA LYS A 285 3.03 1.09 20.85
C LYS A 285 2.26 1.94 19.84
N ARG A 286 2.42 3.27 19.92
CA ARG A 286 1.75 4.21 18.99
C ARG A 286 2.18 3.98 17.54
N LEU A 287 3.42 3.57 17.31
CA LEU A 287 3.89 3.15 15.99
C LEU A 287 3.26 1.82 15.56
N ALA A 288 3.32 0.80 16.42
CA ALA A 288 2.82 -0.54 16.18
C ALA A 288 1.31 -0.59 15.88
N ALA A 289 0.56 0.43 16.30
CA ALA A 289 -0.85 0.58 15.94
C ALA A 289 -1.07 0.82 14.43
N ASN A 290 -0.04 1.21 13.67
CA ASN A 290 -0.06 1.25 12.21
C ASN A 290 0.51 -0.06 11.63
N PRO A 291 -0.25 -0.85 10.84
CA PRO A 291 0.19 -2.16 10.35
C PRO A 291 1.49 -2.16 9.55
N ASN A 292 1.72 -1.12 8.73
CA ASN A 292 2.98 -0.99 8.00
C ASN A 292 4.15 -0.77 8.98
N MET A 293 3.97 0.09 9.98
CA MET A 293 5.00 0.32 11.01
C MET A 293 5.25 -0.91 11.86
N LEU A 294 4.20 -1.66 12.20
CA LEU A 294 4.34 -2.92 12.92
C LEU A 294 5.16 -3.95 12.11
N THR A 295 4.94 -4.01 10.81
CA THR A 295 5.74 -4.83 9.89
C THR A 295 7.22 -4.42 9.92
N MET A 296 7.48 -3.11 9.86
CA MET A 296 8.84 -2.55 9.95
C MET A 296 9.52 -2.84 11.30
N ILE A 297 8.77 -2.72 12.40
CA ILE A 297 9.23 -3.06 13.75
C ILE A 297 9.57 -4.54 13.85
N ALA A 298 8.70 -5.43 13.36
CA ALA A 298 8.93 -6.87 13.37
C ALA A 298 10.14 -7.27 12.51
N LEU A 299 10.37 -6.56 11.40
CA LEU A 299 11.52 -6.73 10.53
C LEU A 299 12.84 -6.35 11.26
N ILE A 300 12.89 -5.18 11.91
CA ILE A 300 14.05 -4.71 12.69
C ILE A 300 14.33 -5.62 13.88
N HIS A 301 13.30 -6.06 14.59
CA HIS A 301 13.47 -6.99 15.71
C HIS A 301 14.13 -8.30 15.27
N ARG A 302 13.79 -8.81 14.07
CA ARG A 302 14.36 -10.07 13.55
C ARG A 302 15.85 -9.98 13.26
N VAL A 303 16.37 -8.80 12.91
CA VAL A 303 17.83 -8.59 12.75
C VAL A 303 18.53 -8.24 14.06
N HIS A 304 17.89 -8.48 15.21
CA HIS A 304 18.40 -8.21 16.56
C HIS A 304 18.83 -6.75 16.79
N ALA A 305 18.27 -5.80 16.03
CA ALA A 305 18.51 -4.39 16.24
C ALA A 305 17.63 -3.86 17.38
N THR A 306 18.17 -2.93 18.18
CA THR A 306 17.41 -2.24 19.22
C THR A 306 16.24 -1.48 18.59
N LEU A 307 15.03 -1.66 19.11
CA LEU A 307 13.86 -0.99 18.55
C LEU A 307 13.96 0.54 18.75
N PRO A 308 13.89 1.34 17.68
CA PRO A 308 13.97 2.78 17.79
C PRO A 308 12.67 3.40 18.30
N SER A 309 12.78 4.54 18.99
CA SER A 309 11.65 5.39 19.35
C SER A 309 11.35 6.39 18.23
N GLY A 310 10.21 6.23 17.57
CA GLY A 310 9.73 7.15 16.52
C GLY A 310 9.92 6.65 15.08
N ARG A 311 9.07 7.16 14.17
CA ARG A 311 9.03 6.74 12.75
C ARG A 311 10.33 7.00 12.02
N VAL A 312 10.91 8.18 12.21
CA VAL A 312 12.13 8.60 11.50
C VAL A 312 13.30 7.68 11.84
N MET A 313 13.54 7.45 13.13
CA MET A 313 14.57 6.53 13.61
C MET A 313 14.33 5.08 13.13
N LEU A 314 13.07 4.66 12.97
CA LEU A 314 12.74 3.35 12.41
C LEU A 314 13.12 3.24 10.94
N TYR A 315 12.77 4.22 10.13
CA TYR A 315 13.19 4.24 8.72
C TYR A 315 14.69 4.36 8.57
N ASP A 316 15.35 5.11 9.45
CA ASP A 316 16.79 5.26 9.49
C ASP A 316 17.48 3.92 9.76
N LYS A 317 17.11 3.22 10.85
CA LYS A 317 17.66 1.89 11.15
C LYS A 317 17.40 0.85 10.06
N ILE A 318 16.24 0.93 9.42
CA ILE A 318 15.94 0.04 8.30
C ILE A 318 16.84 0.36 7.12
N THR A 319 17.03 1.65 6.81
CA THR A 319 17.93 2.11 5.77
C THR A 319 19.37 1.72 6.06
N GLU A 320 19.85 1.89 7.30
CA GLU A 320 21.17 1.42 7.75
C GLU A 320 21.34 -0.08 7.54
N ALA A 321 20.39 -0.90 8.02
CA ALA A 321 20.44 -2.35 7.85
C ALA A 321 20.42 -2.75 6.36
N TYR A 322 19.77 -1.97 5.50
CA TYR A 322 19.84 -2.15 4.05
C TYR A 322 21.22 -1.87 3.49
N LEU A 323 21.78 -0.70 3.81
CA LEU A 323 23.06 -0.28 3.26
C LEU A 323 24.20 -1.18 3.76
N GLU A 324 24.23 -1.55 5.03
CA GLU A 324 25.24 -2.47 5.60
C GLU A 324 25.28 -3.84 4.92
N SER A 325 24.12 -4.29 4.45
CA SER A 325 24.02 -5.54 3.72
C SER A 325 24.67 -5.47 2.33
N ILE A 326 24.62 -4.29 1.67
CA ILE A 326 25.28 -4.01 0.38
C ILE A 326 26.79 -4.24 0.55
N ASP A 327 27.33 -3.74 1.66
CA ASP A 327 28.76 -3.73 1.96
C ASP A 327 29.28 -5.15 2.23
N THR A 328 28.53 -5.90 3.05
CA THR A 328 28.83 -7.30 3.36
C THR A 328 28.87 -8.17 2.10
N PHE A 329 27.97 -7.92 1.13
CA PHE A 329 27.97 -8.64 -0.14
C PHE A 329 29.18 -8.34 -1.03
N ARG A 330 29.77 -7.14 -0.91
CA ARG A 330 30.95 -6.75 -1.71
C ARG A 330 32.27 -7.28 -1.17
N GLY A 331 32.28 -7.80 0.06
CA GLY A 331 33.53 -8.14 0.75
C GLY A 331 34.42 -6.93 1.01
N ILE A 332 33.85 -5.71 1.01
CA ILE A 332 34.57 -4.46 1.22
C ILE A 332 34.44 -4.08 2.70
N GLN A 333 35.56 -3.80 3.37
CA GLN A 333 35.54 -3.14 4.68
C GLN A 333 35.12 -1.68 4.51
N GLU A 334 34.09 -1.27 5.24
CA GLU A 334 33.39 -0.03 4.98
C GLU A 334 34.19 1.25 5.30
N THR A 335 33.91 2.32 4.54
CA THR A 335 34.17 3.71 4.94
C THR A 335 32.84 4.48 4.96
N SER A 336 32.67 5.43 5.89
CA SER A 336 31.44 6.23 6.08
C SER A 336 30.97 7.04 4.85
N VAL A 337 31.80 7.10 3.81
CA VAL A 337 31.57 7.86 2.58
C VAL A 337 30.60 7.12 1.64
N ASP A 338 30.58 5.78 1.64
CA ASP A 338 29.76 5.00 0.69
C ASP A 338 28.26 5.05 1.04
N LYS A 339 27.90 4.82 2.31
CA LYS A 339 26.53 5.01 2.84
C LYS A 339 25.94 6.38 2.54
N SER A 340 26.73 7.43 2.76
CA SER A 340 26.31 8.82 2.53
C SER A 340 25.93 9.07 1.07
N ARG A 341 26.69 8.50 0.13
CA ARG A 341 26.42 8.60 -1.30
C ARG A 341 25.16 7.83 -1.68
N HIS A 342 24.92 6.65 -1.09
CA HIS A 342 23.68 5.91 -1.31
C HIS A 342 22.44 6.67 -0.86
N ILE A 343 22.47 7.25 0.34
CA ILE A 343 21.38 8.08 0.86
C ILE A 343 21.13 9.28 -0.07
N LEU A 344 22.19 9.94 -0.55
CA LEU A 344 22.08 11.13 -1.39
C LEU A 344 21.34 10.85 -2.70
N TRP A 345 21.75 9.81 -3.44
CA TRP A 345 21.13 9.51 -4.74
C TRP A 345 19.71 8.95 -4.57
N LEU A 346 19.46 8.14 -3.53
CA LEU A 346 18.11 7.67 -3.18
C LEU A 346 17.18 8.84 -2.81
N SER A 347 17.70 9.83 -2.08
CA SER A 347 16.96 11.04 -1.70
C SER A 347 16.63 11.91 -2.90
N GLU A 348 17.58 12.13 -3.81
CA GLU A 348 17.32 12.84 -5.07
C GLU A 348 16.31 12.09 -5.95
N LEU A 349 16.44 10.77 -6.04
CA LEU A 349 15.50 9.91 -6.77
C LEU A 349 14.08 10.06 -6.22
N ALA A 350 13.93 9.90 -4.90
CA ALA A 350 12.65 9.95 -4.21
C ALA A 350 11.98 11.32 -4.36
N PHE A 351 12.74 12.41 -4.22
CA PHE A 351 12.24 13.76 -4.43
C PHE A 351 11.74 13.98 -5.86
N LYS A 352 12.50 13.54 -6.88
CA LYS A 352 12.08 13.65 -8.28
C LYS A 352 10.82 12.85 -8.57
N MET A 353 10.73 11.62 -8.04
CA MET A 353 9.53 10.79 -8.12
C MET A 353 8.33 11.47 -7.43
N GLN A 354 8.54 12.09 -6.26
CA GLN A 354 7.50 12.83 -5.54
C GLN A 354 7.00 14.04 -6.33
N LYS A 355 7.92 14.82 -6.92
CA LYS A 355 7.57 15.97 -7.76
C LYS A 355 6.82 15.57 -9.04
N GLN A 356 7.18 14.43 -9.64
CA GLN A 356 6.45 13.88 -10.78
C GLN A 356 5.00 13.54 -10.43
N ARG A 357 4.71 13.16 -9.18
CA ARG A 357 3.34 12.92 -8.72
C ARG A 357 2.48 14.18 -8.78
N GLU A 358 3.06 15.33 -8.47
CA GLU A 358 2.38 16.63 -8.51
C GLU A 358 2.21 17.18 -9.93
N THR A 359 3.14 16.85 -10.84
CA THR A 359 3.24 17.47 -12.18
C THR A 359 2.73 16.61 -13.33
N LYS A 360 2.43 15.32 -13.14
CA LYS A 360 1.95 14.45 -14.23
C LYS A 360 0.52 14.77 -14.67
N SER A 361 0.44 15.58 -15.73
CA SER A 361 -0.58 15.47 -16.77
C SER A 361 -0.15 14.40 -17.80
N ASP A 362 -0.93 13.31 -17.93
CA ASP A 362 -1.45 12.75 -19.20
C ASP A 362 -1.27 11.26 -19.54
N GLU A 363 -0.24 10.50 -19.12
CA GLU A 363 -0.09 9.15 -19.74
C GLU A 363 0.32 7.96 -18.85
N THR A 364 0.84 8.17 -17.63
CA THR A 364 1.19 7.03 -16.73
C THR A 364 0.94 7.38 -15.26
N PRO A 365 -0.05 6.76 -14.59
CA PRO A 365 -0.42 7.09 -13.21
C PRO A 365 0.52 6.46 -12.17
N GLU A 366 1.27 5.44 -12.58
CA GLU A 366 2.31 4.83 -11.76
C GLU A 366 3.54 5.77 -11.76
N ILE A 367 4.00 6.19 -10.56
CA ILE A 367 5.27 6.95 -10.40
C ILE A 367 6.40 5.95 -10.61
N LEU A 368 6.67 5.67 -11.86
CA LEU A 368 7.77 4.84 -12.28
C LEU A 368 8.92 5.74 -12.70
N ILE A 369 10.10 5.41 -12.21
CA ILE A 369 11.32 6.03 -12.69
C ILE A 369 11.97 5.11 -13.73
N PRO A 370 12.22 5.59 -14.96
CA PRO A 370 12.89 4.81 -15.98
C PRO A 370 14.34 4.56 -15.58
N GLU A 371 14.85 3.37 -15.87
CA GLU A 371 16.19 2.92 -15.54
C GLU A 371 17.30 3.90 -15.96
N PRO A 372 17.28 4.48 -17.18
CA PRO A 372 18.29 5.47 -17.58
C PRO A 372 18.35 6.68 -16.65
N ARG A 373 17.21 7.10 -16.10
CA ARG A 373 17.16 8.23 -15.15
C ARG A 373 17.74 7.86 -13.80
N ILE A 374 17.54 6.62 -13.35
CA ILE A 374 18.18 6.10 -12.13
C ILE A 374 19.70 6.11 -12.33
N ARG A 375 20.18 5.58 -13.46
CA ARG A 375 21.61 5.54 -13.81
C ARG A 375 22.23 6.93 -13.86
N GLU A 376 21.54 7.91 -14.43
CA GLU A 376 21.99 9.30 -14.47
C GLU A 376 22.10 9.93 -13.06
N ILE A 377 21.13 9.64 -12.18
CA ILE A 377 21.17 10.11 -10.79
C ILE A 377 22.31 9.43 -10.03
N MET A 378 22.47 8.11 -10.19
CA MET A 378 23.57 7.36 -9.59
C MET A 378 24.93 7.87 -10.07
N GLY A 379 25.12 8.08 -11.37
CA GLY A 379 26.39 8.56 -11.93
C GLY A 379 26.80 9.97 -11.50
N ARG A 380 25.86 10.81 -11.04
CA ARG A 380 26.18 12.13 -10.46
C ARG A 380 26.57 12.08 -8.97
N ASN A 381 26.17 11.03 -8.26
CA ASN A 381 26.27 10.94 -6.80
C ASN A 381 27.25 9.86 -6.32
N LEU A 382 27.47 8.82 -7.13
CA LEU A 382 28.43 7.75 -6.86
C LEU A 382 29.78 8.05 -7.52
N ASP A 383 30.83 7.37 -7.05
CA ASP A 383 32.16 7.49 -7.64
C ASP A 383 32.21 6.96 -9.08
N SER A 384 33.14 7.48 -9.88
CA SER A 384 33.39 6.97 -11.23
C SER A 384 33.90 5.52 -11.22
N SER A 385 34.46 5.07 -10.08
CA SER A 385 34.88 3.69 -9.87
C SER A 385 33.74 2.73 -9.50
N CYS A 386 32.52 3.22 -9.21
CA CYS A 386 31.39 2.37 -8.87
C CYS A 386 30.75 1.75 -10.11
N ASP A 387 30.54 0.44 -10.05
CA ASP A 387 29.81 -0.32 -11.06
C ASP A 387 28.30 -0.11 -10.87
N ILE A 388 27.72 0.84 -11.63
CA ILE A 388 26.30 1.22 -11.56
C ILE A 388 25.39 0.02 -11.82
N ASP A 389 25.78 -0.94 -12.68
CA ASP A 389 25.00 -2.12 -12.97
C ASP A 389 24.88 -3.04 -11.75
N LYS A 390 26.01 -3.29 -11.08
CA LYS A 390 26.01 -4.08 -9.84
C LYS A 390 25.24 -3.38 -8.73
N GLU A 391 25.40 -2.06 -8.60
CA GLU A 391 24.69 -1.24 -7.62
C GLU A 391 23.18 -1.30 -7.80
N LEU A 392 22.70 -1.00 -9.00
CA LEU A 392 21.28 -1.00 -9.30
C LEU A 392 20.69 -2.40 -9.19
N SER A 393 21.39 -3.43 -9.70
CA SER A 393 20.95 -4.81 -9.57
C SER A 393 20.85 -5.22 -8.09
N TYR A 394 21.77 -4.79 -7.23
CA TYR A 394 21.70 -5.11 -5.81
C TYR A 394 20.50 -4.42 -5.15
N ILE A 395 20.33 -3.12 -5.38
CA ILE A 395 19.29 -2.33 -4.71
C ILE A 395 17.89 -2.70 -5.22
N ALA A 396 17.78 -3.09 -6.48
CA ALA A 396 16.52 -3.52 -7.06
C ALA A 396 16.15 -4.98 -6.79
N ARG A 397 17.15 -5.90 -6.73
CA ARG A 397 16.87 -7.34 -6.64
C ARG A 397 17.11 -7.94 -5.26
N ARG A 398 17.98 -7.35 -4.45
CA ARG A 398 18.38 -7.92 -3.15
C ARG A 398 17.98 -7.07 -1.96
N SER A 399 18.25 -5.77 -1.95
CA SER A 399 17.75 -4.91 -0.87
C SER A 399 16.24 -4.73 -0.97
N GLY A 400 15.67 -4.87 -2.17
CA GLY A 400 14.25 -4.72 -2.40
C GLY A 400 13.72 -3.33 -2.03
N LEU A 401 14.58 -2.30 -1.94
CA LEU A 401 14.17 -0.91 -1.74
C LEU A 401 13.51 -0.34 -3.00
N LEU A 402 14.03 -0.72 -4.16
CA LEU A 402 13.43 -0.47 -5.47
C LEU A 402 12.90 -1.79 -6.03
N LEU A 403 11.72 -1.79 -6.64
CA LEU A 403 11.15 -2.97 -7.28
C LEU A 403 10.97 -2.70 -8.79
N PRO A 404 11.38 -3.64 -9.66
CA PRO A 404 11.04 -3.56 -11.07
C PRO A 404 9.53 -3.77 -11.25
N ARG A 405 8.87 -2.88 -11.99
CA ARG A 405 7.42 -2.93 -12.24
C ARG A 405 7.09 -3.38 -13.65
N LYS A 406 7.86 -2.87 -14.62
CA LYS A 406 7.83 -3.23 -16.03
C LYS A 406 9.26 -3.10 -16.59
N PRO A 407 9.57 -3.69 -17.75
CA PRO A 407 10.94 -3.69 -18.28
C PRO A 407 11.53 -2.27 -18.32
N GLY A 408 12.64 -2.07 -17.61
CA GLY A 408 13.32 -0.77 -17.52
C GLY A 408 12.66 0.29 -16.63
N TYR A 409 11.71 -0.08 -15.77
CA TYR A 409 11.03 0.86 -14.86
C TYR A 409 10.96 0.33 -13.43
N TYR A 410 11.21 1.23 -12.47
CA TYR A 410 11.28 0.91 -11.05
C TYR A 410 10.38 1.82 -10.21
N ASN A 411 10.00 1.33 -9.03
CA ASN A 411 9.36 2.12 -7.99
C ASN A 411 9.95 1.79 -6.61
N PHE A 412 9.74 2.64 -5.60
CA PHE A 412 10.02 2.24 -4.23
C PHE A 412 9.09 1.10 -3.80
N VAL A 413 9.61 0.17 -3.01
CA VAL A 413 8.87 -0.96 -2.44
C VAL A 413 7.66 -0.53 -1.62
N HIS A 414 7.79 0.58 -0.88
CA HIS A 414 6.68 1.22 -0.20
C HIS A 414 6.80 2.73 -0.35
N LEU A 415 5.67 3.39 -0.60
CA LEU A 415 5.59 4.85 -0.75
C LEU A 415 6.19 5.60 0.45
N SER A 416 6.09 5.07 1.66
CA SER A 416 6.68 5.73 2.83
C SER A 416 8.21 5.79 2.83
N PHE A 417 8.91 4.87 2.13
CA PHE A 417 10.35 5.03 1.91
C PHE A 417 10.64 6.16 0.92
N GLN A 418 9.84 6.27 -0.15
CA GLN A 418 9.92 7.42 -1.05
C GLN A 418 9.65 8.74 -0.29
N GLU A 419 8.63 8.79 0.57
CA GLU A 419 8.32 9.98 1.39
C GLU A 419 9.48 10.30 2.36
N TYR A 420 10.09 9.28 2.99
CA TYR A 420 11.24 9.44 3.88
C TYR A 420 12.47 9.99 3.15
N PHE A 421 12.89 9.39 2.03
CA PHE A 421 14.03 9.84 1.25
C PHE A 421 13.79 11.21 0.60
N ALA A 422 12.56 11.51 0.16
CA ALA A 422 12.21 12.84 -0.33
C ALA A 422 12.29 13.89 0.79
N ALA A 423 11.92 13.54 2.02
CA ALA A 423 12.06 14.44 3.17
C ALA A 423 13.54 14.72 3.50
N ILE A 424 14.42 13.71 3.40
CA ILE A 424 15.87 13.90 3.54
C ILE A 424 16.38 14.91 2.51
N TYR A 425 16.03 14.73 1.23
CA TYR A 425 16.43 15.65 0.17
C TYR A 425 16.01 17.09 0.44
N LEU A 426 14.75 17.30 0.87
CA LEU A 426 14.22 18.62 1.19
C LEU A 426 14.92 19.26 2.40
N TYR A 427 15.24 18.46 3.42
CA TYR A 427 15.97 18.92 4.59
C TYR A 427 17.39 19.38 4.22
N ASP A 428 18.12 18.58 3.45
CA ASP A 428 19.48 18.90 3.00
C ASP A 428 19.48 20.14 2.09
N LEU A 429 18.51 20.25 1.17
CA LEU A 429 18.33 21.43 0.34
C LEU A 429 18.05 22.68 1.18
N GLY A 430 17.23 22.56 2.23
CA GLY A 430 16.93 23.63 3.19
C GLY A 430 18.18 24.12 3.94
N ILE A 431 19.05 23.20 4.37
CA ILE A 431 20.34 23.53 4.98
C ILE A 431 21.24 24.27 3.97
N CYS A 432 21.33 23.80 2.74
CA CYS A 432 22.13 24.44 1.69
C CYS A 432 21.64 25.86 1.38
N ILE A 433 20.33 26.08 1.27
CA ILE A 433 19.75 27.41 1.02
C ILE A 433 20.03 28.35 2.20
N GLN A 434 19.91 27.88 3.44
CA GLN A 434 20.25 28.68 4.63
C GLN A 434 21.73 29.05 4.68
N ALA A 435 22.62 28.13 4.29
CA ALA A 435 24.06 28.40 4.21
C ALA A 435 24.42 29.43 3.12
N LEU A 436 23.61 29.55 2.07
CA LEU A 436 23.78 30.51 0.97
C LEU A 436 23.11 31.88 1.22
N MET A 437 22.31 32.03 2.28
CA MET A 437 21.68 33.30 2.67
C MET A 437 22.52 34.02 3.76
N PRO A 438 23.29 35.07 3.42
CA PRO A 438 24.05 35.81 4.41
C PRO A 438 23.11 36.58 5.36
N GLY A 439 23.19 36.31 6.66
CA GLY A 439 22.67 37.23 7.70
C GLY A 439 21.56 36.73 8.64
N LYS A 440 21.10 35.47 8.58
CA LYS A 440 20.18 34.92 9.60
C LYS A 440 20.80 33.74 10.35
N LYS A 441 21.48 34.03 11.47
CA LYS A 441 21.79 33.04 12.51
C LYS A 441 20.50 32.56 13.16
N ARG A 442 19.86 31.56 12.60
CA ARG A 442 19.10 30.57 13.38
C ARG A 442 19.74 29.23 13.06
N SER A 443 20.60 28.77 13.97
CA SER A 443 21.06 27.39 13.97
C SER A 443 19.83 26.50 14.14
N PRO A 444 19.46 25.64 13.17
CA PRO A 444 18.75 24.44 13.57
C PRO A 444 19.74 23.68 14.46
N ALA A 445 19.32 23.28 15.66
CA ALA A 445 20.07 22.25 16.35
C ALA A 445 20.21 21.09 15.35
N PRO A 446 21.43 20.62 15.02
CA PRO A 446 21.55 19.40 14.24
C PRO A 446 20.76 18.34 15.00
N LEU A 447 19.95 17.55 14.28
CA LEU A 447 19.60 16.25 14.82
C LEU A 447 20.96 15.60 15.10
N SER A 448 21.31 15.44 16.38
CA SER A 448 22.63 14.99 16.81
C SER A 448 23.02 13.62 16.25
N TRP A 449 22.09 12.96 15.57
CA TRP A 449 22.20 11.66 14.92
C TRP A 449 22.51 11.77 13.40
N ILE A 450 22.28 12.92 12.76
CA ILE A 450 22.63 13.21 11.34
C ILE A 450 23.89 14.11 11.29
N SER A 451 24.83 13.90 12.23
CA SER A 451 26.11 14.59 12.23
C SER A 451 26.99 14.06 11.09
N PHE A 452 26.80 14.61 9.88
CA PHE A 452 27.80 14.55 8.82
C PHE A 452 29.06 15.28 9.29
N LYS A 453 30.04 14.52 9.78
CA LYS A 453 31.40 15.04 9.93
C LYS A 453 31.97 15.29 8.54
N LYS A 454 31.82 16.52 8.05
CA LYS A 454 32.68 17.06 7.00
C LYS A 454 34.12 17.01 7.53
N LYS A 455 34.99 16.29 6.83
CA LYS A 455 36.44 16.54 6.84
C LYS A 455 36.79 17.24 5.54
#